data_AF-A0AA41AN51-F1
#
_entry.id   AF-A0AA41AN51-F1
#
_cell.length_a   1.000
_cell.length_b   1.000
_cell.length_c   1.000
_cell.angle_alpha   90.00
_cell.angle_beta   90.00
_cell.angle_gamma   90.00
#
_symmetry.space_group_name_H-M   'P 1'
#
loop_
_entity.id
_entity.type
_entity.pdbx_description
1 polymer ?
#
loop_
_entity_poly.entity_id
_entity_poly.type
_entity_poly.pdbx_seq_one_letter_code
_entity_poly.pdbx_strand_id
1 'polypeptide(L)'
;MPRSSGESARRTAVVGGGVAGLTAAHILGRAHRVTLYEADGRLGGHAHTRDLTSSDGRGHRVDSGFTVHNRRTYPHLLRLFDELGVATQESEMSMSVRCEGCGLEYAGARDPAGLLARPRNALNGPCLRKLAQVPRFHRAARGLLTRTPTRPSRSAGSWTARASHRTSAPTS
;
A
#
# COMPACT_ATOMS: atom_id res chain seq x y z
N MET A 1 -0.39 45.50 5.87
CA MET A 1 -1.19 45.44 4.61
C MET A 1 -2.54 44.79 4.94
N PRO A 2 -3.67 45.51 4.91
CA PRO A 2 -4.97 44.90 5.16
C PRO A 2 -5.43 44.13 3.91
N ARG A 3 -5.86 42.88 4.06
CA ARG A 3 -6.42 42.09 2.95
C ARG A 3 -7.80 42.63 2.59
N SER A 4 -7.99 42.94 1.32
CA SER A 4 -9.24 43.42 0.74
C SER A 4 -10.42 42.49 1.05
N SER A 5 -11.45 43.05 1.67
CA SER A 5 -12.80 42.52 1.77
C SER A 5 -13.41 42.34 0.37
N GLY A 6 -13.58 41.10 -0.10
CA GLY A 6 -14.28 40.85 -1.37
C GLY A 6 -14.17 39.46 -2.01
N GLU A 7 -13.21 38.61 -1.65
CA GLU A 7 -13.17 37.25 -2.21
C GLU A 7 -13.98 36.32 -1.31
N SER A 8 -15.24 36.05 -1.69
CA SER A 8 -16.04 35.01 -1.04
C SER A 8 -15.19 33.74 -0.92
N ALA A 9 -14.92 33.28 0.31
CA ALA A 9 -14.05 32.13 0.54
C ALA A 9 -14.53 30.97 -0.35
N ARG A 10 -13.68 30.55 -1.30
CA ARG A 10 -14.05 29.52 -2.28
C ARG A 10 -14.57 28.30 -1.53
N ARG A 11 -15.75 27.84 -1.90
CA ARG A 11 -16.37 26.63 -1.33
C ARG A 11 -15.91 25.43 -2.14
N THR A 12 -15.43 24.39 -1.47
CA THR A 12 -14.91 23.18 -2.12
C THR A 12 -15.47 21.94 -1.46
N ALA A 13 -16.03 21.04 -2.26
CA ALA A 13 -16.45 19.73 -1.80
C ALA A 13 -15.34 18.72 -2.05
N VAL A 14 -15.04 17.88 -1.07
CA VAL A 14 -14.18 16.70 -1.20
C VAL A 14 -15.07 15.47 -1.00
N VAL A 15 -15.02 14.52 -1.93
CA VAL A 15 -15.83 13.28 -1.86
C VAL A 15 -14.89 12.10 -1.62
N GLY A 16 -15.12 11.38 -0.53
CA GLY A 16 -14.26 10.33 0.02
C GLY A 16 -13.38 10.86 1.16
N GLY A 17 -13.54 10.28 2.34
CA GLY A 17 -12.81 10.55 3.58
C GLY A 17 -11.65 9.58 3.84
N GLY A 18 -11.13 8.92 2.81
CA GLY A 18 -9.87 8.18 2.88
C GLY A 18 -8.64 9.10 3.03
N VAL A 19 -7.44 8.52 3.20
CA VAL A 19 -6.17 9.26 3.40
C VAL A 19 -5.98 10.38 2.36
N ALA A 20 -6.25 10.11 1.08
CA ALA A 20 -6.12 11.11 0.02
C ALA A 20 -7.12 12.28 0.17
N GLY A 21 -8.38 11.98 0.48
CA GLY A 21 -9.42 12.99 0.67
C GLY A 21 -9.20 13.82 1.92
N LEU A 22 -8.79 13.21 3.02
CA LEU A 22 -8.40 13.92 4.25
C LEU A 22 -7.20 14.84 4.02
N THR A 23 -6.20 14.36 3.27
CA THR A 23 -5.03 15.18 2.90
C THR A 23 -5.45 16.37 2.03
N ALA A 24 -6.29 16.13 1.02
CA ALA A 24 -6.80 17.20 0.17
C ALA A 24 -7.61 18.22 0.97
N ALA A 25 -8.51 17.77 1.85
CA ALA A 25 -9.31 18.63 2.72
C ALA A 25 -8.43 19.45 3.68
N HIS A 26 -7.41 18.84 4.27
CA HIS A 26 -6.46 19.52 5.16
C HIS A 26 -5.70 20.65 4.44
N ILE A 27 -5.20 20.39 3.23
CA ILE A 27 -4.44 21.38 2.45
C ILE A 27 -5.36 22.49 1.95
N LEU A 28 -6.52 22.14 1.35
CA LEU A 28 -7.48 23.09 0.82
C LEU A 28 -8.11 23.95 1.92
N GLY A 29 -8.32 23.39 3.11
CA GLY A 29 -8.88 24.09 4.27
C GLY A 29 -8.05 25.29 4.72
N ARG A 30 -6.79 25.40 4.32
CA ARG A 30 -5.94 26.57 4.60
C ARG A 30 -6.38 27.83 3.85
N ALA A 31 -7.16 27.70 2.77
CA ALA A 31 -7.58 28.82 1.93
C ALA A 31 -9.06 28.78 1.47
N HIS A 32 -9.72 27.63 1.59
CA HIS A 32 -11.07 27.38 1.10
C HIS A 32 -11.99 26.95 2.25
N ARG A 33 -13.30 27.21 2.11
CA ARG A 33 -14.32 26.58 2.96
C ARG A 33 -14.61 25.19 2.42
N VAL A 34 -14.09 24.16 3.08
CA VAL A 34 -14.17 22.77 2.61
C VAL A 34 -15.32 22.02 3.28
N THR A 35 -16.09 21.27 2.48
CA THR A 35 -17.05 20.26 2.95
C THR A 35 -16.59 18.88 2.51
N LEU A 36 -16.41 17.95 3.45
CA LEU A 36 -16.02 16.57 3.17
C LEU A 36 -17.25 15.67 3.22
N TYR A 37 -17.45 14.84 2.21
CA TYR A 37 -18.48 13.81 2.15
C TYR A 37 -17.82 12.44 2.19
N GLU A 38 -18.28 11.58 3.11
CA GLU A 38 -17.86 10.19 3.23
C GLU A 38 -19.12 9.31 3.27
N ALA A 39 -19.07 8.17 2.59
CA ALA A 39 -20.17 7.22 2.53
C ALA A 39 -20.22 6.35 3.80
N ASP A 40 -19.06 6.04 4.38
CA ASP A 40 -18.97 5.28 5.63
C ASP A 40 -19.26 6.15 6.87
N GLY A 41 -19.65 5.51 7.98
CA GLY A 41 -19.78 6.16 9.29
C GLY A 41 -18.46 6.55 9.95
N ARG A 42 -17.33 6.47 9.23
CA ARG A 42 -15.99 6.77 9.74
C ARG A 42 -15.09 7.34 8.65
N LEU A 43 -14.09 8.10 9.07
CA LEU A 43 -13.01 8.56 8.20
C LEU A 43 -11.88 7.51 8.12
N GLY A 44 -11.03 7.63 7.11
CA GLY A 44 -9.80 6.85 6.93
C GLY A 44 -9.81 5.87 5.77
N GLY A 45 -10.99 5.42 5.30
CA GLY A 45 -11.09 4.44 4.22
C GLY A 45 -10.32 3.16 4.56
N HIS A 46 -9.36 2.73 3.74
CA HIS A 46 -8.52 1.55 4.01
C HIS A 46 -7.59 1.69 5.24
N ALA A 47 -7.36 2.91 5.75
CA ALA A 47 -6.74 3.10 7.05
C ALA A 47 -7.81 2.83 8.12
N HIS A 48 -7.65 1.72 8.84
CA HIS A 48 -8.64 1.22 9.78
C HIS A 48 -7.99 0.50 10.94
N THR A 49 -8.09 1.10 12.11
CA THR A 49 -7.70 0.51 13.39
C THR A 49 -8.94 -0.12 14.04
N ARG A 50 -8.83 -1.38 14.44
CA ARG A 50 -9.86 -2.13 15.17
C ARG A 50 -9.45 -2.29 16.63
N ASP A 51 -10.37 -1.99 17.53
CA ASP A 51 -10.24 -2.33 18.94
C ASP A 51 -10.67 -3.80 19.14
N LEU A 52 -9.78 -4.60 19.71
CA LEU A 52 -9.98 -6.02 20.00
C LEU A 52 -9.70 -6.27 21.48
N THR A 53 -10.56 -7.06 22.13
CA THR A 53 -10.32 -7.52 23.50
C THR A 53 -9.78 -8.94 23.45
N SER A 54 -8.57 -9.13 23.98
CA SER A 54 -7.93 -10.43 24.12
C SER A 54 -8.62 -11.28 25.20
N SER A 55 -8.38 -12.59 25.19
CA SER A 55 -8.96 -13.55 26.15
C SER A 55 -8.55 -13.28 27.61
N ASP A 56 -7.47 -12.53 27.82
CA ASP A 56 -6.99 -12.08 29.13
C ASP A 56 -7.57 -10.70 29.53
N GLY A 57 -8.54 -10.18 28.78
CA GLY A 57 -9.22 -8.91 29.03
C GLY A 57 -8.45 -7.67 28.57
N ARG A 58 -7.26 -7.81 27.96
CA ARG A 58 -6.49 -6.67 27.46
C ARG A 58 -7.05 -6.14 26.14
N GLY A 59 -7.14 -4.82 26.03
CA GLY A 59 -7.52 -4.13 24.79
C GLY A 59 -6.33 -3.96 23.86
N HIS A 60 -6.52 -4.25 22.57
CA HIS A 60 -5.54 -4.12 21.51
C HIS A 60 -6.10 -3.31 20.36
N ARG A 61 -5.29 -2.42 19.80
CA ARG A 61 -5.58 -1.69 18.58
C ARG A 61 -4.82 -2.29 17.42
N VAL A 62 -5.53 -2.81 16.42
CA VAL A 62 -4.94 -3.55 15.29
C VAL A 62 -5.35 -2.91 13.98
N ASP A 63 -4.36 -2.54 13.16
CA ASP A 63 -4.60 -1.97 11.83
C ASP A 63 -4.82 -3.09 10.80
N SER A 64 -5.96 -3.07 10.12
CA SER A 64 -6.37 -4.15 9.20
C SER A 64 -6.02 -3.91 7.72
N GLY A 65 -5.30 -2.84 7.39
CA GLY A 65 -5.04 -2.47 5.99
C GLY A 65 -3.76 -1.65 5.82
N PHE A 66 -3.81 -0.36 6.13
CA PHE A 66 -2.65 0.53 6.05
C PHE A 66 -1.85 0.50 7.35
N THR A 67 -0.92 -0.46 7.45
CA THR A 67 -0.16 -0.71 8.68
C THR A 67 1.28 -0.18 8.61
N VAL A 68 1.83 0.06 7.41
CA VAL A 68 3.26 0.34 7.22
C VAL A 68 3.52 1.42 6.18
N HIS A 69 4.57 2.21 6.43
CA HIS A 69 5.08 3.24 5.52
C HIS A 69 6.61 3.20 5.49
N ASN A 70 7.22 3.81 4.48
CA ASN A 70 8.68 3.95 4.41
C ASN A 70 9.09 5.29 3.79
N ARG A 71 10.27 5.78 4.18
CA ARG A 71 10.79 7.10 3.76
C ARG A 71 10.98 7.25 2.25
N ARG A 72 11.28 6.16 1.55
CA ARG A 72 11.55 6.17 0.11
C ARG A 72 10.27 6.28 -0.72
N THR A 73 9.22 5.56 -0.33
CA THR A 73 7.96 5.47 -1.10
C THR A 73 6.96 6.54 -0.67
N TYR A 74 6.99 7.00 0.59
CA TYR A 74 5.96 7.88 1.17
C TYR A 74 6.50 9.19 1.77
N PRO A 75 7.34 9.97 1.05
CA PRO A 75 7.91 11.19 1.60
C PRO A 75 6.86 12.25 1.95
N HIS A 76 5.79 12.38 1.17
CA HIS A 76 4.73 13.37 1.42
C HIS A 76 3.84 12.99 2.61
N LEU A 77 3.55 11.69 2.79
CA LEU A 77 2.76 11.23 3.93
C LEU A 77 3.52 11.44 5.24
N LEU A 78 4.82 11.15 5.25
CA LEU A 78 5.67 11.39 6.42
C LEU A 78 5.73 12.86 6.78
N ARG A 79 5.89 13.75 5.79
CA ARG A 79 5.83 15.19 6.03
C ARG A 79 4.48 15.61 6.63
N LEU A 80 3.37 15.04 6.14
CA LEU A 80 2.05 15.31 6.72
C LEU A 80 1.96 14.83 8.17
N PHE A 81 2.49 13.65 8.47
CA PHE A 81 2.56 13.15 9.85
C PHE A 81 3.40 14.05 10.75
N ASP A 82 4.54 14.54 10.27
CA ASP A 82 5.38 15.50 11.00
C ASP A 82 4.63 16.82 11.24
N GLU A 83 3.96 17.37 10.22
CA GLU A 83 3.14 18.59 10.33
C GLU A 83 1.96 18.42 11.32
N LEU A 84 1.42 17.20 11.46
CA LEU A 84 0.32 16.88 12.36
C LEU A 84 0.77 16.36 13.74
N GLY A 85 2.07 16.18 13.96
CA GLY A 85 2.62 15.61 15.20
C GLY A 85 2.27 14.14 15.43
N VAL A 86 2.05 13.37 14.36
CA VAL A 86 1.72 11.94 14.44
C VAL A 86 2.99 11.12 14.70
N ALA A 87 3.04 10.45 15.85
CA ALA A 87 4.15 9.57 16.19
C ALA A 87 4.17 8.32 15.29
N THR A 88 5.37 7.89 14.90
CA THR A 88 5.60 6.65 14.14
C THR A 88 6.52 5.72 14.93
N GLN A 89 6.40 4.41 14.70
CA GLN A 89 7.24 3.40 15.33
C GLN A 89 8.01 2.64 14.26
N GLU A 90 9.28 2.33 14.53
CA GLU A 90 10.05 1.46 13.65
C GLU A 90 9.48 0.03 13.70
N SER A 91 9.34 -0.57 12.53
CA SER A 91 8.86 -1.94 12.39
C SER A 91 9.78 -2.70 11.44
N GLU A 92 10.35 -3.80 11.93
CA GLU A 92 11.09 -4.75 11.12
C GLU A 92 10.10 -5.67 10.40
N MET A 93 9.86 -5.40 9.12
CA MET A 93 9.08 -6.29 8.27
C MET A 93 9.99 -7.31 7.60
N SER A 94 9.79 -8.58 7.94
CA SER A 94 10.42 -9.70 7.23
C SER A 94 9.36 -10.53 6.50
N MET A 95 9.77 -11.11 5.37
CA MET A 95 8.98 -12.09 4.65
C MET A 95 9.65 -13.45 4.83
N SER A 96 8.87 -14.46 5.18
CA SER A 96 9.32 -15.85 5.12
C SER A 96 8.50 -16.64 4.11
N VAL A 97 9.14 -17.63 3.50
CA VAL A 97 8.55 -18.53 2.51
C VAL A 97 8.86 -19.95 2.92
N ARG A 98 7.82 -20.78 3.02
CA ARG A 98 7.95 -22.23 3.16
C ARG A 98 7.25 -22.90 1.98
N CYS A 99 7.99 -23.75 1.28
CA CYS A 99 7.54 -24.51 0.13
C CYS A 99 7.52 -26.00 0.50
N GLU A 100 6.34 -26.57 0.72
CA GLU A 100 6.23 -27.99 1.07
C GLU A 100 6.63 -28.91 -0.09
N GLY A 101 6.27 -28.54 -1.33
CA GLY A 101 6.61 -29.36 -2.51
C GLY A 101 8.10 -29.40 -2.88
N CYS A 102 8.90 -28.42 -2.42
CA CYS A 102 10.32 -28.34 -2.76
C CYS A 102 11.25 -28.28 -1.54
N GLY A 103 10.70 -28.31 -0.33
CA GLY A 103 11.44 -28.25 0.94
C GLY A 103 12.15 -26.92 1.22
N LEU A 104 11.89 -25.87 0.43
CA LEU A 104 12.54 -24.56 0.61
C LEU A 104 11.91 -23.83 1.81
N GLU A 105 12.74 -23.49 2.79
CA GLU A 105 12.42 -22.57 3.88
C GLU A 105 13.37 -21.37 3.77
N TYR A 106 12.82 -20.17 3.67
CA TYR A 106 13.55 -18.91 3.52
C TYR A 106 12.94 -17.87 4.47
N ALA A 107 13.77 -17.16 5.23
CA ALA A 107 13.36 -15.98 5.97
C ALA A 107 14.27 -14.81 5.57
N GLY A 108 13.67 -13.72 5.09
CA GLY A 108 14.39 -12.54 4.62
C GLY A 108 14.84 -11.58 5.74
N ALA A 109 14.68 -11.95 7.02
CA ALA A 109 15.17 -11.16 8.13
C ALA A 109 16.71 -11.16 8.11
N ARG A 110 17.31 -9.97 8.31
CA ARG A 110 18.75 -9.71 8.14
C ARG A 110 19.60 -10.80 8.77
N ASP A 111 20.31 -11.53 7.91
CA ASP A 111 21.59 -12.24 8.11
C ASP A 111 21.62 -13.54 7.26
N PRO A 112 22.78 -13.94 6.70
CA PRO A 112 22.92 -15.22 5.99
C PRO A 112 22.54 -16.43 6.85
N ALA A 113 22.61 -16.29 8.18
CA ALA A 113 22.17 -17.27 9.16
C ALA A 113 20.64 -17.49 9.15
N GLY A 114 19.85 -16.45 8.90
CA GLY A 114 18.38 -16.55 8.74
C GLY A 114 17.98 -17.24 7.43
N LEU A 115 18.84 -17.15 6.41
CA LEU A 115 18.70 -17.85 5.13
C LEU A 115 18.84 -19.38 5.28
N LEU A 116 19.60 -19.81 6.29
CA LEU A 116 19.96 -21.19 6.59
C LEU A 116 19.44 -21.59 7.98
N ALA A 117 18.20 -21.20 8.30
CA ALA A 117 17.52 -21.53 9.56
C ALA A 117 17.61 -23.02 9.96
N ARG A 118 17.95 -23.91 9.00
CA ARG A 118 18.42 -25.27 9.27
C ARG A 118 19.74 -25.55 8.52
N PRO A 119 20.80 -26.04 9.20
CA PRO A 119 22.08 -26.40 8.57
C PRO A 119 21.95 -27.39 7.41
N ARG A 120 20.95 -28.28 7.45
CA ARG A 120 20.66 -29.24 6.38
C ARG A 120 20.27 -28.58 5.05
N ASN A 121 19.69 -27.38 5.08
CA ASN A 121 19.34 -26.65 3.87
C ASN A 121 20.59 -26.06 3.19
N ALA A 122 21.67 -25.85 3.93
CA ALA A 122 22.98 -25.46 3.39
C ALA A 122 23.66 -26.59 2.60
N LEU A 123 23.22 -27.84 2.80
CA LEU A 123 23.69 -29.01 2.06
C LEU A 123 22.73 -29.44 0.95
N ASN A 124 21.56 -28.78 0.83
CA ASN A 124 20.56 -29.08 -0.18
C ASN A 124 20.90 -28.34 -1.48
N GLY A 125 21.61 -29.02 -2.39
CA GLY A 125 22.05 -28.48 -3.68
C GLY A 125 20.93 -27.81 -4.51
N PRO A 126 19.74 -28.42 -4.66
CA PRO A 126 18.58 -27.76 -5.28
C PRO A 126 18.15 -26.44 -4.61
N CYS A 127 18.17 -26.38 -3.28
CA CYS A 127 17.86 -25.16 -2.52
C CYS A 127 18.87 -24.04 -2.83
N LEU A 128 20.17 -24.35 -2.72
CA LEU A 128 21.25 -23.41 -3.00
C LEU A 128 21.22 -22.89 -4.44
N ARG A 129 20.89 -23.76 -5.41
CA ARG A 129 20.76 -23.37 -6.82
C ARG A 129 19.63 -22.36 -7.02
N LYS A 130 18.51 -22.49 -6.31
CA LYS A 130 17.42 -21.50 -6.35
C LYS A 130 17.81 -20.18 -5.69
N LEU A 131 18.51 -20.23 -4.55
CA LEU A 131 19.04 -19.03 -3.90
C LEU A 131 20.02 -18.28 -4.83
N ALA A 132 20.87 -19.00 -5.56
CA ALA A 132 21.76 -18.42 -6.57
C ALA A 132 21.01 -17.77 -7.76
N GLN A 133 19.74 -18.11 -7.99
CA GLN A 133 18.91 -17.46 -9.02
C GLN A 133 18.35 -16.11 -8.56
N VAL A 134 18.25 -15.85 -7.25
CA VAL A 134 17.67 -14.59 -6.71
C VAL A 134 18.43 -13.35 -7.21
N PRO A 135 19.78 -13.27 -7.15
CA PRO A 135 20.51 -12.13 -7.72
C PRO A 135 20.36 -12.01 -9.24
N ARG A 136 20.23 -13.14 -9.96
CA ARG A 136 19.99 -13.15 -11.41
C ARG A 136 18.61 -12.58 -11.74
N PHE A 137 17.58 -12.96 -10.99
CA PHE A 137 16.24 -12.41 -11.10
C PHE A 137 16.23 -10.91 -10.83
N HIS A 138 16.84 -10.44 -9.75
CA HIS A 138 16.91 -9.01 -9.45
C HIS A 138 17.63 -8.20 -10.54
N ARG A 139 18.71 -8.75 -11.13
CA ARG A 139 19.38 -8.12 -12.28
C ARG A 139 18.47 -8.02 -13.49
N ALA A 140 17.79 -9.11 -13.85
CA ALA A 140 16.85 -9.13 -14.98
C ALA A 140 15.67 -8.17 -14.76
N ALA A 141 15.09 -8.16 -13.55
CA ALA A 141 13.99 -7.26 -13.19
C ALA A 141 14.41 -5.78 -13.27
N ARG A 142 15.62 -5.42 -12.81
CA ARG A 142 16.18 -4.07 -12.97
C ARG A 142 16.41 -3.70 -14.44
N GLY A 143 16.84 -4.66 -15.27
CA GLY A 143 16.94 -4.48 -16.72
C GLY A 143 15.60 -4.21 -17.40
N LEU A 144 14.51 -4.83 -16.91
CA LEU A 144 13.16 -4.55 -17.41
C LEU A 144 12.65 -3.17 -16.99
N LEU A 145 12.95 -2.72 -15.78
CA LEU A 145 12.57 -1.39 -15.29
C LEU A 145 13.28 -0.25 -16.01
N THR A 146 14.48 -0.50 -16.53
CA THR A 146 15.26 0.47 -17.32
C THR A 146 14.83 0.53 -18.79
N ARG A 147 14.11 -0.49 -19.28
CA ARG A 147 13.42 -0.44 -20.57
C ARG A 147 12.06 0.23 -20.37
N THR A 148 11.92 1.48 -20.79
CA THR A 148 10.63 2.17 -20.87
C THR A 148 9.61 1.26 -21.56
N PRO A 149 8.49 0.88 -20.92
CA PRO A 149 7.43 0.21 -21.63
C PRO A 149 6.86 1.21 -22.63
N THR A 150 7.03 0.95 -23.93
CA THR A 150 6.21 1.54 -24.98
C THR A 150 4.78 1.05 -24.78
N ARG A 151 4.06 1.67 -23.85
CA ARG A 151 2.62 1.47 -23.72
C ARG A 151 1.98 2.44 -24.73
N PRO A 152 1.28 1.98 -25.78
CA PRO A 152 0.44 2.89 -26.53
C PRO A 152 -0.55 3.50 -25.53
N SER A 153 -0.65 4.83 -25.53
CA SER A 153 -1.57 5.58 -24.69
C SER A 153 -3.00 5.17 -25.03
N ARG A 154 -3.54 4.17 -24.33
CA ARG A 154 -4.97 3.89 -24.35
C ARG A 154 -5.61 4.69 -23.22
N SER A 155 -6.37 5.70 -23.61
CA SER A 155 -7.26 6.44 -22.71
C SER A 155 -8.36 5.51 -22.20
N ALA A 156 -8.89 5.80 -21.02
CA ALA A 156 -9.96 5.03 -20.38
C ALA A 156 -11.24 4.87 -21.24
N GLY A 157 -11.39 5.67 -22.31
CA GLY A 157 -12.51 5.58 -23.26
C GLY A 157 -12.48 4.36 -24.18
N SER A 158 -11.38 3.62 -24.31
CA SER A 158 -11.31 2.49 -25.26
C SER A 158 -11.85 1.15 -24.72
N TRP A 159 -12.43 1.12 -23.52
CA TRP A 159 -12.87 -0.12 -22.85
C TRP A 159 -14.36 -0.43 -23.04
N THR A 160 -15.22 0.56 -23.31
CA THR A 160 -16.67 0.35 -23.43
C THR A 160 -17.12 -0.18 -24.79
N ALA A 161 -16.25 -0.27 -25.80
CA ALA A 161 -16.61 -0.71 -27.15
C ALA A 161 -16.53 -2.24 -27.39
N ARG A 162 -16.28 -3.07 -26.37
CA ARG A 162 -16.09 -4.52 -26.56
C ARG A 162 -16.73 -5.40 -25.50
N ALA A 163 -17.82 -4.94 -24.90
CA ALA A 163 -18.68 -5.73 -24.02
C ALA A 163 -20.13 -5.69 -24.50
N SER A 164 -20.35 -6.06 -25.77
CA SER A 164 -21.68 -6.38 -26.30
C SER A 164 -21.62 -7.73 -27.01
N HIS A 165 -21.32 -8.79 -26.26
CA HIS A 165 -21.60 -10.15 -26.68
C HIS A 165 -22.64 -10.78 -25.76
N ARG A 166 -23.89 -10.52 -26.15
CA ARG A 166 -25.07 -11.40 -26.16
C ARG A 166 -24.83 -12.78 -25.49
N THR A 167 -25.28 -12.93 -24.25
CA THR A 167 -25.54 -14.24 -23.64
C THR A 167 -27.02 -14.56 -23.80
N SER A 168 -27.32 -15.46 -24.73
CA SER A 168 -28.59 -16.20 -24.80
C SER A 168 -28.60 -17.30 -23.73
N ALA A 169 -29.63 -17.31 -22.89
CA ALA A 169 -29.93 -18.41 -21.97
C ALA A 169 -30.40 -19.66 -22.75
N PRO A 170 -30.22 -20.84 -22.17
CA PRO A 170 -31.25 -21.86 -22.31
C PRO A 170 -31.72 -22.40 -20.96
N THR A 171 -33.04 -22.47 -20.87
CA THR A 171 -33.84 -23.33 -19.99
C THR A 171 -33.55 -24.80 -20.27
N SER A 172 -33.33 -25.57 -19.20
CA SER A 172 -33.91 -26.89 -18.85
C SER A 172 -33.15 -27.46 -17.66
#